data_AF-A0AAT9HZZ6-F1
#
_entry.id   AF-A0AAT9HZZ6-F1
#
_cell.length_a   1.000
_cell.length_b   1.000
_cell.length_c   1.000
_cell.angle_alpha   90.00
_cell.angle_beta   90.00
_cell.angle_gamma   90.00
#
_symmetry.space_group_name_H-M   'P 1'
#
loop_
_entity.id
_entity.type
_entity.pdbx_description
1 polymer ?
#
loop_
_entity_poly.entity_id
_entity_poly.type
_entity_poly.pdbx_seq_one_letter_code
_entity_poly.pdbx_strand_id
1 'polypeptide(L)'
;MAREETAAVSGPQGAAPPRDAHALPLFPLQPPRTARELLADHITAMVCCAAMDTAGAAPGLDWLDGPTLLLGGGRATDLSPQVLTLIEDGDPSPSDSG
;
A
#
# COMPACT_ATOMS: atom_id res chain seq x y z
N MET A 1 55.20 4.97 -24.95
CA MET A 1 55.95 4.23 -23.90
C MET A 1 54.91 3.80 -22.88
N ALA A 2 54.09 2.79 -23.16
CA ALA A 2 54.37 1.35 -23.06
C ALA A 2 54.72 0.91 -21.62
N ARG A 3 53.71 0.46 -20.86
CA ARG A 3 53.69 -0.91 -20.34
C ARG A 3 52.28 -1.33 -19.94
N GLU A 4 51.82 -2.36 -20.63
CA GLU A 4 50.76 -3.28 -20.23
C GLU A 4 51.39 -4.30 -19.26
N GLU A 5 50.66 -4.70 -18.22
CA GLU A 5 50.97 -5.93 -17.48
C GLU A 5 49.69 -6.73 -17.30
N THR A 6 49.59 -7.78 -18.09
CA THR A 6 48.62 -8.87 -17.95
C THR A 6 49.18 -9.91 -16.99
N ALA A 7 48.39 -10.31 -16.00
CA ALA A 7 48.60 -11.54 -15.24
C ALA A 7 47.27 -12.29 -15.10
N ALA A 8 47.26 -13.56 -15.52
CA ALA A 8 46.09 -14.39 -15.61
C ALA A 8 45.83 -15.24 -14.35
N VAL A 9 44.53 -15.34 -14.02
CA VAL A 9 43.73 -16.47 -13.48
C VAL A 9 44.17 -17.19 -12.18
N SER A 10 43.26 -17.14 -11.18
CA SER A 10 42.72 -18.34 -10.49
C SER A 10 41.41 -17.96 -9.79
N GLY A 11 40.29 -18.54 -10.25
CA GLY A 11 38.97 -18.29 -9.67
C GLY A 11 38.74 -19.09 -8.38
N PRO A 12 38.08 -18.54 -7.35
CA PRO A 12 37.64 -19.35 -6.22
C PRO A 12 36.37 -20.09 -6.62
N GLN A 13 36.43 -21.40 -6.45
CA GLN A 13 35.33 -22.34 -6.56
C GLN A 13 34.13 -21.86 -5.72
N GLY A 14 32.93 -22.08 -6.24
CA GLY A 14 31.67 -21.58 -5.70
C GLY A 14 31.54 -21.81 -4.20
N ALA A 15 31.74 -20.73 -3.44
CA ALA A 15 31.23 -20.64 -2.07
C ALA A 15 29.72 -20.47 -2.18
N ALA A 16 28.96 -21.52 -1.86
CA ALA A 16 27.55 -21.34 -1.56
C ALA A 16 27.44 -20.28 -0.45
N PRO A 17 26.55 -19.27 -0.57
CA PRO A 17 26.37 -18.29 0.49
C PRO A 17 26.05 -19.03 1.79
N PRO A 18 26.55 -18.55 2.96
CA PRO A 18 26.22 -19.16 4.23
C PRO A 18 24.70 -19.20 4.35
N ARG A 19 24.14 -20.41 4.45
CA ARG A 19 22.69 -20.57 4.59
C ARG A 19 22.32 -20.00 5.94
N ASP A 20 21.74 -18.81 5.92
CA ASP A 20 21.38 -18.08 7.12
C ASP A 20 20.38 -18.94 7.92
N ALA A 21 20.76 -19.37 9.12
CA ALA A 21 19.95 -20.27 9.95
C ALA A 21 18.65 -19.61 10.44
N HIS A 22 18.52 -18.30 10.20
CA HIS A 22 17.33 -17.49 10.42
C HIS A 22 16.61 -17.09 9.13
N ALA A 23 16.95 -17.69 7.98
CA ALA A 23 16.23 -17.50 6.74
C ALA A 23 14.81 -18.08 6.88
N LEU A 24 13.90 -17.24 7.36
CA LEU A 24 12.47 -17.50 7.30
C LEU A 24 12.11 -17.76 5.84
N PRO A 25 11.18 -18.70 5.56
CA PRO A 25 10.71 -18.91 4.21
C PRO A 25 10.16 -17.58 3.68
N LEU A 26 10.77 -17.07 2.61
CA LEU A 26 10.28 -15.88 1.94
C LEU A 26 8.96 -16.26 1.30
N PHE A 27 7.87 -15.83 1.90
CA PHE A 27 6.58 -15.80 1.23
C PHE A 27 6.72 -14.92 -0.01
N PRO A 28 6.01 -15.24 -1.11
CA PRO A 28 6.00 -14.39 -2.28
C PRO A 28 5.73 -12.95 -1.85
N LEU A 29 6.63 -12.04 -2.22
CA LEU A 29 6.40 -10.63 -1.97
C LEU A 29 5.08 -10.26 -2.65
N GLN A 30 4.25 -9.50 -1.94
CA GLN A 30 3.03 -9.00 -2.56
C GLN A 30 3.42 -8.21 -3.82
N PRO A 31 2.66 -8.35 -4.91
CA PRO A 31 2.88 -7.55 -6.10
C PRO A 31 2.97 -6.05 -5.74
N PRO A 32 3.81 -5.28 -6.44
CA PRO A 32 3.86 -3.84 -6.23
C PRO A 32 2.47 -3.22 -6.41
N ARG A 33 2.13 -2.29 -5.51
CA ARG A 33 0.87 -1.56 -5.62
C ARG A 33 0.83 -0.75 -6.90
N THR A 34 -0.33 -0.72 -7.54
CA THR A 34 -0.56 0.03 -8.76
C THR A 34 -0.65 1.53 -8.48
N ALA A 35 -0.42 2.37 -9.49
CA ALA A 35 -0.61 3.81 -9.35
C ALA A 35 -2.05 4.18 -8.94
N ARG A 36 -3.03 3.38 -9.38
CA ARG A 36 -4.45 3.54 -9.03
C ARG A 36 -4.70 3.28 -7.55
N GLU A 37 -4.15 2.19 -7.02
CA GLU A 37 -4.26 1.86 -5.59
C GLU A 37 -3.63 2.96 -4.72
N LEU A 38 -2.46 3.47 -5.12
CA LEU A 38 -1.80 4.57 -4.41
C LEU A 38 -2.63 5.86 -4.44
N LEU A 39 -3.30 6.17 -5.57
CA LEU A 39 -4.20 7.30 -5.66
C LEU A 39 -5.43 7.12 -4.76
N ALA A 40 -6.04 5.94 -4.76
CA ALA A 40 -7.19 5.62 -3.92
C ALA A 40 -6.86 5.77 -2.43
N ASP A 41 -5.70 5.27 -1.99
CA ASP A 41 -5.23 5.45 -0.61
C ASP A 41 -5.05 6.92 -0.24
N HIS A 42 -4.44 7.71 -1.13
CA HIS A 42 -4.21 9.13 -0.89
C HIS A 42 -5.53 9.90 -0.77
N ILE A 43 -6.48 9.64 -1.68
CA ILE A 43 -7.81 10.26 -1.64
C ILE A 43 -8.58 9.81 -0.39
N THR A 44 -8.50 8.52 -0.03
CA THR A 44 -9.12 8.01 1.19
C THR A 44 -8.58 8.73 2.42
N ALA A 45 -7.26 8.93 2.51
CA ALA A 45 -6.65 9.70 3.58
C ALA A 45 -7.15 11.16 3.61
N MET A 46 -7.23 11.83 2.45
CA MET A 46 -7.77 13.20 2.36
C MET A 46 -9.23 13.29 2.81
N VAL A 47 -10.08 12.34 2.39
CA VAL A 47 -11.49 12.27 2.79
C VAL A 47 -11.62 12.06 4.30
N CYS A 48 -10.82 11.16 4.89
CA CYS A 48 -10.79 10.94 6.33
C CYS A 48 -10.38 12.22 7.08
N CYS A 49 -9.34 12.93 6.64
CA CYS A 49 -8.95 14.21 7.24
C CYS A 49 -10.09 15.23 7.16
N ALA A 50 -10.67 15.41 5.96
CA ALA A 50 -11.78 16.34 5.77
C ALA A 50 -12.99 15.99 6.65
N ALA A 51 -13.32 14.70 6.80
CA ALA A 51 -14.41 14.25 7.65
C ALA A 51 -14.15 14.54 9.14
N MET A 52 -12.91 14.38 9.61
CA MET A 52 -12.54 14.76 10.98
C MET A 52 -12.63 16.28 11.18
N ASP A 53 -12.12 17.05 10.24
CA ASP A 53 -12.05 18.51 10.34
C ASP A 53 -13.41 19.19 10.23
N THR A 54 -14.35 18.61 9.48
CA THR A 54 -15.60 19.29 9.10
C THR A 54 -16.87 18.58 9.54
N ALA A 55 -16.87 17.25 9.63
CA ALA A 55 -18.05 16.45 9.96
C ALA A 55 -18.02 15.89 11.40
N GLY A 56 -16.97 16.20 12.17
CA GLY A 56 -16.81 15.68 13.53
C GLY A 56 -16.55 14.18 13.57
N ALA A 57 -16.00 13.62 12.50
CA ALA A 57 -15.57 12.24 12.51
C ALA A 57 -14.39 12.05 13.50
N ALA A 58 -14.27 10.86 14.07
CA ALA A 58 -13.20 10.51 15.00
C ALA A 58 -12.45 9.26 14.53
N PRO A 59 -11.12 9.20 14.72
CA PRO A 59 -10.37 7.98 14.45
C PRO A 59 -10.73 6.91 15.50
N GLY A 60 -10.84 5.67 15.04
CA GLY A 60 -11.08 4.49 15.88
C GLY A 60 -10.24 3.30 15.41
N LEU A 61 -10.31 2.22 16.17
CA LEU A 61 -9.63 0.97 15.87
C LEU A 61 -10.57 -0.21 16.18
N ASP A 62 -10.85 -1.01 15.16
CA ASP A 62 -11.38 -2.36 15.33
C ASP A 62 -10.21 -3.35 15.35
N TRP A 63 -10.21 -4.31 16.25
CA TRP A 63 -9.16 -5.33 16.31
C TRP A 63 -9.28 -6.35 15.17
N LEU A 64 -10.49 -6.52 14.61
CA LEU A 64 -10.75 -7.42 13.50
C LEU A 64 -10.54 -6.73 12.15
N ASP A 65 -11.05 -5.50 12.02
CA ASP A 65 -11.07 -4.77 10.75
C ASP A 65 -9.93 -3.73 10.64
N GLY A 66 -9.24 -3.44 11.74
CA GLY A 66 -8.18 -2.44 11.79
C GLY A 66 -8.70 -1.01 11.95
N PRO A 67 -7.98 0.01 11.43
CA PRO A 67 -8.34 1.41 11.63
C PRO A 67 -9.71 1.72 11.03
N THR A 68 -10.55 2.44 11.79
CA THR A 68 -11.91 2.80 11.39
C THR A 68 -12.17 4.28 11.62
N LEU A 69 -13.09 4.86 10.86
CA LEU A 69 -13.56 6.23 11.07
C LEU A 69 -14.95 6.18 11.70
N LEU A 70 -15.15 6.92 12.79
CA LEU A 70 -16.41 6.99 13.51
C LEU A 70 -17.12 8.30 13.17
N LEU A 71 -18.37 8.25 12.72
CA LEU A 71 -19.20 9.40 12.44
C LEU A 71 -20.57 9.22 13.10
N GLY A 72 -20.96 10.16 13.96
CA GLY A 72 -22.22 10.06 14.71
C GLY A 72 -22.29 8.83 15.64
N GLY A 73 -21.14 8.30 16.08
CA GLY A 73 -21.06 7.08 16.89
C GLY A 73 -21.15 5.76 16.11
N GLY A 74 -21.42 5.81 14.80
CA GLY A 74 -21.35 4.66 13.89
C GLY A 74 -20.01 4.60 13.15
N ARG A 75 -19.69 3.43 12.58
CA ARG A 75 -18.50 3.29 11.71
C ARG A 75 -18.85 3.69 10.28
N ALA A 76 -18.00 4.52 9.69
CA ALA A 76 -17.94 4.70 8.25
C ALA A 76 -17.04 3.58 7.68
N THR A 77 -17.66 2.51 7.18
CA THR A 77 -16.97 1.37 6.59
C THR A 77 -16.76 1.57 5.09
N ASP A 78 -15.87 0.77 4.51
CA ASP A 78 -15.75 0.59 3.06
C ASP A 78 -15.39 1.86 2.26
N LEU A 79 -14.72 2.81 2.90
CA LEU A 79 -14.28 4.06 2.24
C LEU A 79 -13.30 3.78 1.09
N SER A 80 -12.28 2.96 1.30
CA SER A 80 -11.30 2.62 0.25
C SER A 80 -11.93 2.00 -1.00
N PRO A 81 -12.77 0.94 -0.91
CA PRO A 81 -13.41 0.39 -2.10
C PRO A 81 -14.39 1.37 -2.76
N GLN A 82 -15.11 2.21 -2.00
CA GLN A 82 -15.97 3.25 -2.60
C GLN A 82 -15.19 4.32 -3.36
N VAL A 83 -14.07 4.79 -2.79
CA VAL A 83 -13.17 5.73 -3.46
C VAL A 83 -12.60 5.12 -4.74
N LEU A 84 -12.23 3.84 -4.72
CA LEU A 84 -11.75 3.15 -5.90
C LEU A 84 -12.81 3.10 -7.01
N THR A 85 -14.06 2.73 -6.67
CA THR A 85 -15.19 2.76 -7.61
C THR A 85 -15.40 4.16 -8.18
N LEU A 86 -15.36 5.21 -7.36
CA LEU A 86 -15.50 6.60 -7.86
C LEU A 86 -14.36 7.00 -8.81
N ILE A 87 -13.13 6.55 -8.55
CA ILE A 87 -11.99 6.79 -9.46
C ILE A 87 -12.17 6.03 -10.78
N GLU A 88 -12.75 4.84 -10.74
CA GLU A 88 -12.95 3.95 -11.89
C GLU A 88 -14.13 4.37 -12.76
N ASP A 89 -15.29 4.55 -12.15
CA ASP A 89 -16.57 4.71 -12.81
C ASP A 89 -17.04 6.17 -12.83
N GLY A 90 -16.40 7.04 -12.05
CA GLY A 90 -16.86 8.42 -11.83
C GLY A 90 -18.02 8.50 -10.84
N ASP A 91 -18.52 9.70 -10.58
CA ASP A 91 -19.71 9.92 -9.76
C ASP A 91 -20.96 9.47 -10.54
N PRO A 92 -21.67 8.40 -10.14
CA PRO A 92 -22.98 8.13 -10.70
C PRO A 92 -23.90 9.22 -10.16
N SER A 93 -24.13 10.26 -10.98
CA SER A 93 -24.99 11.41 -10.68
C SER A 93 -26.15 10.99 -9.76
N PRO A 94 -26.39 11.69 -8.64
CA PRO A 94 -27.31 11.23 -7.60
C PRO A 94 -28.65 10.92 -8.25
N SER A 95 -29.01 9.65 -8.25
CA SER A 95 -30.23 9.17 -8.88
C SER A 95 -31.40 9.95 -8.29
N ASP A 96 -32.06 10.70 -9.17
CA ASP A 96 -33.36 11.35 -9.02
C ASP A 96 -34.23 10.61 -7.99
N SER A 97 -34.26 11.12 -6.76
CA SER A 97 -35.13 10.65 -5.69
C SER A 97 -36.19 11.72 -5.50
N GLY A 98 -37.28 11.57 -6.26
CA GLY A 98 -38.56 12.23 -6.01
C GLY A 98 -39.32 11.60 -4.84
#